data_AF-A0A1B6GMP4-F1
#
_entry.id   AF-A0A1B6GMP4-F1
#
_cell.length_a   1.000
_cell.length_b   1.000
_cell.length_c   1.000
_cell.angle_alpha   90.00
_cell.angle_beta   90.00
_cell.angle_gamma   90.00
#
_symmetry.space_group_name_H-M   'P 1'
#
loop_
_entity.id
_entity.type
_entity.pdbx_description
1 polymer ?
#
loop_
_entity_poly.entity_id
_entity_poly.type
_entity_poly.pdbx_seq_one_letter_code
_entity_poly.pdbx_strand_id
1 'polypeptide(L)'
;ELNVYLFATKLNTHLPDTGLNVYLFATKLNAHVPATELNVYLSAITLNAHVPATGLNVHLPDTELNVHLLDTGLNVHLPATELNVHLPATKINAHLPASELNVHLPATGLNVHLPDTELNVHLLDTGL
;
A
#
# COMPACT_ATOMS: atom_id res chain seq x y z
N GLU A 1 -7.23 12.78 14.89
CA GLU A 1 -7.38 12.61 13.43
C GLU A 1 -7.04 13.89 12.70
N LEU A 2 -5.92 13.87 12.00
CA LEU A 2 -5.56 14.88 11.01
C LEU A 2 -6.03 14.41 9.63
N ASN A 3 -6.59 15.32 8.83
CA ASN A 3 -6.95 15.02 7.44
C ASN A 3 -6.04 15.84 6.51
N VAL A 4 -5.36 15.17 5.59
CA VAL A 4 -4.46 15.82 4.62
C VAL A 4 -5.01 15.62 3.22
N TYR A 5 -5.24 16.72 2.53
CA TYR A 5 -5.66 16.74 1.12
C TYR A 5 -4.66 17.53 0.32
N LEU A 6 -4.07 16.91 -0.70
CA LEU A 6 -3.11 17.61 -1.55
C LEU A 6 -3.20 17.15 -2.99
N PHE A 7 -3.08 18.13 -3.89
CA PHE A 7 -3.07 17.92 -5.33
C PHE A 7 -1.86 18.63 -5.91
N ALA A 8 -1.01 17.91 -6.63
CA ALA A 8 0.17 18.49 -7.26
C ALA A 8 0.61 17.66 -8.47
N THR A 9 1.39 18.23 -9.39
CA THR A 9 1.97 17.41 -10.47
C THR A 9 3.01 16.43 -9.91
N LYS A 10 3.92 16.93 -9.07
CA LYS A 10 4.92 16.11 -8.38
C LYS A 10 4.78 16.36 -6.89
N LEU A 11 4.78 15.29 -6.11
CA LEU A 11 4.63 15.40 -4.67
C LEU A 11 5.59 14.47 -3.94
N ASN A 12 6.22 15.02 -2.90
CA ASN A 12 7.02 14.28 -1.94
C ASN A 12 6.57 14.69 -0.54
N THR A 13 6.03 13.75 0.23
CA THR A 13 5.40 14.04 1.53
C THR A 13 5.96 13.17 2.64
N HIS A 14 6.16 13.79 3.80
CA HIS A 14 6.48 13.12 5.05
C HIS A 14 5.46 13.57 6.12
N LEU A 15 4.60 12.66 6.57
CA LEU A 15 3.45 12.97 7.42
C LEU A 15 3.39 12.05 8.66
N PRO A 16 4.11 12.37 9.75
CA PRO A 16 4.07 11.59 10.98
C PRO A 16 2.93 12.07 11.89
N ASP A 17 1.97 11.20 12.25
CA ASP A 17 0.90 11.55 13.20
C ASP A 17 0.25 10.32 13.88
N THR A 18 -0.41 10.55 15.02
CA THR A 18 -1.29 9.58 15.70
C THR A 18 -2.72 9.72 15.19
N GLY A 19 -3.07 8.98 14.14
CA GLY A 19 -4.41 9.00 13.54
C GLY A 19 -4.51 9.97 12.38
N LEU A 20 -4.38 9.47 11.16
CA LEU A 20 -4.28 10.27 9.95
C LEU A 20 -5.18 9.71 8.84
N ASN A 21 -5.83 10.61 8.12
CA ASN A 21 -6.50 10.29 6.85
C ASN A 21 -5.81 11.09 5.74
N VAL A 22 -5.19 10.39 4.80
CA VAL A 22 -4.38 10.99 3.74
C VAL A 22 -5.04 10.80 2.39
N TYR A 23 -5.23 11.91 1.66
CA TYR A 23 -5.74 11.94 0.30
C TYR A 23 -4.79 12.75 -0.58
N LEU A 24 -3.90 12.06 -1.31
CA LEU A 24 -2.96 12.73 -2.21
C LEU A 24 -3.22 12.32 -3.65
N PHE A 25 -3.19 13.30 -4.54
CA PHE A 25 -3.26 13.07 -5.97
C PHE A 25 -2.08 13.75 -6.67
N ALA A 26 -1.35 12.99 -7.49
CA ALA A 26 -0.29 13.55 -8.32
C ALA A 26 -0.08 12.79 -9.63
N THR A 27 0.79 13.27 -10.52
CA THR A 27 1.28 12.39 -11.61
C THR A 27 2.46 11.55 -11.13
N LYS A 28 3.32 12.12 -10.29
CA LYS A 28 4.39 11.41 -9.59
C LYS A 28 4.31 11.66 -8.10
N LEU A 29 4.17 10.60 -7.31
CA LEU A 29 4.06 10.69 -5.86
C LEU A 29 5.11 9.82 -5.18
N ASN A 30 5.82 10.41 -4.22
CA ASN A 30 6.61 9.70 -3.23
C ASN A 30 6.04 10.03 -1.84
N ALA A 31 5.55 9.03 -1.12
CA ALA A 31 4.90 9.23 0.17
C ALA A 31 5.59 8.41 1.27
N HIS A 32 5.95 9.09 2.36
CA HIS A 32 6.36 8.47 3.61
C HIS A 32 5.40 8.88 4.74
N VAL A 33 4.63 7.93 5.25
CA VAL A 33 3.52 8.24 6.17
C VAL A 33 3.55 7.29 7.37
N PRO A 34 4.38 7.54 8.38
CA PRO A 34 4.39 6.74 9.61
C PRO A 34 3.26 7.20 10.55
N ALA A 35 2.40 6.27 10.96
CA ALA A 35 1.26 6.60 11.84
C ALA A 35 0.79 5.40 12.67
N THR A 36 0.11 5.62 13.79
CA THR A 36 -0.46 4.52 14.59
C THR A 36 -1.70 3.92 13.93
N GLU A 37 -2.63 4.77 13.52
CA GLU A 37 -3.86 4.42 12.79
C GLU A 37 -3.91 5.29 11.54
N LEU A 38 -4.12 4.66 10.39
CA LEU A 38 -3.96 5.34 9.11
C LEU A 38 -4.94 4.84 8.06
N ASN A 39 -5.68 5.77 7.45
CA ASN A 39 -6.39 5.52 6.19
C ASN A 39 -5.69 6.30 5.08
N VAL A 40 -5.26 5.58 4.04
CA VAL A 40 -4.51 6.15 2.93
C VAL A 40 -5.27 5.98 1.62
N TYR A 41 -5.46 7.08 0.93
CA TYR A 41 -5.86 7.11 -0.47
C TYR A 41 -4.83 7.94 -1.25
N LEU A 42 -4.00 7.28 -2.04
CA LEU A 42 -3.07 7.97 -2.94
C LEU A 42 -3.39 7.54 -4.37
N SER A 43 -3.37 8.46 -5.31
CA SER A 43 -3.52 8.12 -6.73
C SER A 43 -2.56 8.94 -7.57
N ALA A 44 -1.88 8.24 -8.48
CA ALA A 44 -0.92 8.78 -9.40
C ALA A 44 -0.76 7.92 -10.67
N ILE A 45 0.11 8.39 -11.58
CA ILE A 45 0.59 7.54 -12.68
C ILE A 45 1.69 6.63 -12.13
N THR A 46 2.66 7.24 -11.44
CA THR A 46 3.74 6.53 -10.75
C THR A 46 3.70 6.85 -9.26
N LEU A 47 3.61 5.82 -8.43
CA LEU A 47 3.59 5.95 -6.98
C LEU A 47 4.69 5.08 -6.32
N ASN A 48 5.43 5.72 -5.42
CA ASN A 48 6.27 5.05 -4.44
C ASN A 48 5.75 5.38 -3.03
N ALA A 49 5.36 4.38 -2.26
CA ALA A 49 4.81 4.57 -0.92
C ALA A 49 5.54 3.70 0.12
N HIS A 50 5.93 4.33 1.23
CA HIS A 50 6.46 3.67 2.41
C HIS A 50 5.67 4.06 3.65
N VAL A 51 4.93 3.10 4.21
CA VAL A 51 3.92 3.39 5.24
C VAL A 51 4.04 2.38 6.40
N PRO A 52 4.75 2.73 7.47
CA PRO A 52 4.74 1.98 8.72
C PRO A 52 3.52 2.35 9.57
N ALA A 53 2.74 1.36 10.00
CA ALA A 53 1.62 1.60 10.90
C ALA A 53 1.35 0.47 11.90
N THR A 54 0.37 0.66 12.79
CA THR A 54 -0.19 -0.40 13.65
C THR A 54 -1.63 -0.79 13.29
N GLY A 55 -2.29 -0.03 12.41
CA GLY A 55 -3.50 -0.41 11.71
C GLY A 55 -3.69 0.43 10.46
N LEU A 56 -3.75 -0.24 9.30
CA LEU A 56 -3.65 0.42 8.00
C LEU A 56 -4.74 -0.06 7.03
N ASN A 57 -5.45 0.92 6.48
CA ASN A 57 -6.33 0.71 5.34
C ASN A 57 -5.81 1.53 4.15
N VAL A 58 -5.49 0.86 3.03
CA VAL A 58 -4.85 1.49 1.88
C VAL A 58 -5.63 1.23 0.60
N HIS A 59 -5.85 2.30 -0.17
CA HIS A 59 -6.36 2.22 -1.52
C HIS A 59 -5.48 3.04 -2.49
N LEU A 60 -4.72 2.38 -3.37
CA LEU A 60 -3.77 3.01 -4.31
C LEU A 60 -4.03 2.60 -5.76
N PRO A 61 -4.86 3.34 -6.52
CA PRO A 61 -5.03 3.11 -7.94
C PRO A 61 -4.00 3.89 -8.75
N ASP A 62 -3.14 3.15 -9.44
CA ASP A 62 -1.99 3.70 -10.18
C ASP A 62 -1.70 2.95 -11.49
N THR A 63 -0.78 3.45 -12.32
CA THR A 63 -0.26 2.67 -13.46
C THR A 63 0.93 1.83 -13.02
N GLU A 64 1.90 2.47 -12.37
CA GLU A 64 3.11 1.86 -11.83
C GLU A 64 3.15 2.07 -10.31
N LEU A 65 3.22 0.98 -9.56
CA LEU A 65 3.13 1.02 -8.11
C LEU A 65 4.26 0.25 -7.44
N ASN A 66 5.02 0.94 -6.58
CA ASN A 66 6.04 0.34 -5.71
C ASN A 66 5.73 0.67 -4.25
N VAL A 67 5.44 -0.36 -3.47
CA VAL A 67 4.84 -0.20 -2.14
C VAL A 67 5.54 -1.04 -1.09
N HIS A 68 5.86 -0.40 0.02
CA HIS A 68 6.35 -1.04 1.23
C HIS A 68 5.47 -0.64 2.42
N LEU A 69 4.61 -1.55 2.88
CA LEU A 69 3.76 -1.32 4.06
C LEU A 69 4.16 -2.30 5.16
N LEU A 70 4.43 -1.78 6.36
CA LEU A 70 4.74 -2.59 7.53
C LEU A 70 3.67 -2.33 8.58
N ASP A 71 2.98 -3.38 9.02
CA ASP A 71 1.89 -3.23 9.97
C ASP A 71 1.63 -4.49 10.79
N THR A 72 0.88 -4.39 11.89
CA THR A 72 0.24 -5.53 12.53
C THR A 72 -1.01 -6.00 11.77
N GLY A 73 -1.78 -5.10 11.15
CA GLY A 73 -3.04 -5.45 10.46
C GLY A 73 -3.30 -4.66 9.18
N LEU A 74 -3.01 -5.28 8.04
CA LEU A 74 -3.18 -4.67 6.71
C LEU A 74 -4.53 -5.01 6.07
N ASN A 75 -5.24 -3.99 5.60
CA ASN A 75 -6.29 -4.12 4.59
C ASN A 75 -5.92 -3.26 3.37
N VAL A 76 -5.66 -3.89 2.22
CA VAL A 76 -5.10 -3.20 1.05
C VAL A 76 -5.84 -3.52 -0.24
N HIS A 77 -6.04 -2.49 -1.04
CA HIS A 77 -6.56 -2.59 -2.41
C HIS A 77 -5.66 -1.78 -3.35
N LEU A 78 -4.85 -2.48 -4.15
CA LEU A 78 -3.79 -1.87 -4.96
C LEU A 78 -3.93 -2.26 -6.45
N PRO A 79 -4.87 -1.64 -7.19
CA PRO A 79 -4.99 -1.88 -8.63
C PRO A 79 -3.91 -1.12 -9.42
N ALA A 80 -3.16 -1.85 -10.26
CA ALA A 80 -2.11 -1.27 -11.10
C ALA A 80 -1.93 -2.00 -12.44
N THR A 81 -1.13 -1.45 -13.35
CA THR A 81 -0.62 -2.21 -14.51
C THR A 81 0.60 -3.02 -14.09
N GLU A 82 1.57 -2.35 -13.47
CA GLU A 82 2.77 -2.93 -12.90
C GLU A 82 2.76 -2.73 -11.37
N LEU A 83 2.87 -3.83 -10.62
CA LEU A 83 2.80 -3.81 -9.16
C LEU A 83 3.98 -4.53 -8.52
N ASN A 84 4.72 -3.81 -7.68
CA ASN A 84 5.76 -4.37 -6.82
C ASN A 84 5.45 -4.06 -5.35
N VAL A 85 5.16 -5.09 -4.56
CA VAL A 85 4.73 -4.94 -3.16
C VAL A 85 5.54 -5.78 -2.19
N HIS A 86 5.85 -5.18 -1.06
CA HIS A 86 6.40 -5.86 0.11
C HIS A 86 5.55 -5.50 1.33
N LEU A 87 4.76 -6.46 1.82
CA LEU A 87 3.79 -6.25 2.89
C LEU A 87 4.01 -7.20 4.07
N PRO A 88 5.00 -6.96 4.94
CA PRO A 88 5.14 -7.69 6.19
C PRO A 88 4.07 -7.29 7.20
N ALA A 89 3.26 -8.26 7.65
CA ALA A 89 2.30 -8.01 8.73
C ALA A 89 1.88 -9.24 9.52
N THR A 90 1.27 -9.06 10.70
CA THR A 90 0.65 -10.19 11.42
C THR A 90 -0.57 -10.71 10.65
N LYS A 91 -1.46 -9.82 10.19
CA LYS A 91 -2.62 -10.16 9.36
C LYS A 91 -2.64 -9.33 8.08
N ILE A 92 -2.95 -9.98 6.96
CA ILE A 92 -3.08 -9.34 5.65
C ILE A 92 -4.41 -9.73 5.03
N ASN A 93 -5.19 -8.73 4.64
CA ASN A 93 -6.24 -8.85 3.65
C ASN A 93 -5.86 -8.00 2.44
N ALA A 94 -5.59 -8.63 1.30
CA ALA A 94 -5.06 -7.93 0.14
C ALA A 94 -5.81 -8.29 -1.16
N HIS A 95 -6.15 -7.26 -1.93
CA HIS A 95 -6.66 -7.38 -3.28
C HIS A 95 -5.76 -6.59 -4.23
N LEU A 96 -4.98 -7.31 -5.04
CA LEU A 96 -3.86 -6.75 -5.80
C LEU A 96 -3.99 -7.09 -7.29
N PRO A 97 -4.95 -6.50 -8.02
CA PRO A 97 -5.12 -6.78 -9.45
C PRO A 97 -4.06 -6.02 -10.27
N ALA A 98 -3.25 -6.76 -11.03
CA ALA A 98 -2.24 -6.21 -11.92
C ALA A 98 -2.06 -7.00 -13.23
N SER A 99 -1.43 -6.37 -14.22
CA SER A 99 -1.00 -7.10 -15.42
C SER A 99 0.31 -7.84 -15.13
N GLU A 100 1.25 -7.14 -14.50
CA GLU A 100 2.52 -7.65 -14.00
C GLU A 100 2.59 -7.49 -12.48
N LEU A 101 2.77 -8.60 -11.77
CA LEU A 101 2.77 -8.63 -10.31
C LEU A 101 4.04 -9.25 -9.73
N ASN A 102 4.71 -8.51 -8.85
CA ASN A 102 5.78 -9.01 -7.97
C ASN A 102 5.42 -8.75 -6.50
N VAL A 103 5.17 -9.81 -5.72
CA VAL A 103 4.75 -9.67 -4.32
C VAL A 103 5.59 -10.49 -3.35
N HIS A 104 5.84 -9.89 -2.18
CA HIS A 104 6.36 -10.59 -1.01
C HIS A 104 5.50 -10.26 0.22
N LEU A 105 4.77 -11.28 0.71
CA LEU A 105 3.77 -11.14 1.77
C LEU A 105 4.03 -12.14 2.92
N PRO A 106 4.94 -11.82 3.86
CA PRO A 106 5.14 -12.62 5.06
C PRO A 106 4.11 -12.25 6.13
N ALA A 107 3.30 -13.22 6.56
CA ALA A 107 2.28 -13.04 7.58
C ALA A 107 2.01 -14.27 8.46
N THR A 108 1.24 -14.06 9.52
CA THR A 108 0.64 -15.15 10.33
C THR A 108 -0.82 -15.41 9.99
N GLY A 109 -1.39 -14.65 9.06
CA GLY A 109 -2.76 -14.84 8.60
C GLY A 109 -2.98 -14.07 7.31
N LEU A 110 -3.17 -14.81 6.22
CA LEU A 110 -3.16 -14.26 4.89
C LEU A 110 -4.47 -14.55 4.14
N ASN A 111 -5.14 -13.50 3.67
CA ASN A 111 -6.26 -13.59 2.72
C ASN A 111 -5.95 -12.70 1.52
N VAL A 112 -5.71 -13.30 0.35
CA VAL A 112 -5.19 -12.58 -0.82
C VAL A 112 -5.93 -12.97 -2.09
N HIS A 113 -6.27 -11.97 -2.88
CA HIS A 113 -6.80 -12.12 -4.23
C HIS A 113 -5.87 -11.43 -5.25
N LEU A 114 -5.31 -12.22 -6.16
CA LEU A 114 -4.29 -11.85 -7.15
C LEU A 114 -4.76 -12.21 -8.58
N PRO A 115 -5.66 -11.44 -9.20
CA PRO A 115 -6.10 -11.70 -10.56
C PRO A 115 -5.09 -11.08 -11.57
N ASP A 116 -4.10 -11.85 -11.99
CA ASP A 116 -2.98 -11.35 -12.81
C ASP A 116 -2.65 -12.17 -14.06
N THR A 117 -1.93 -11.55 -15.00
CA THR A 117 -1.45 -12.19 -16.24
C THR A 117 -0.03 -12.75 -16.08
N GLU A 118 0.86 -11.98 -15.44
CA GLU A 118 2.25 -12.37 -15.15
C GLU A 118 2.57 -12.21 -13.66
N LEU A 119 3.14 -13.25 -13.06
CA LEU A 119 3.13 -13.42 -11.60
C LEU A 119 4.47 -13.91 -11.04
N ASN A 120 5.02 -13.16 -10.07
CA ASN A 120 6.10 -13.60 -9.19
C ASN A 120 5.69 -13.37 -7.73
N VAL A 121 5.47 -14.46 -6.98
CA VAL A 121 4.85 -14.39 -5.65
C VAL A 121 5.66 -15.19 -4.64
N HIS A 122 5.96 -14.54 -3.53
CA HIS A 122 6.46 -15.18 -2.33
C HIS A 122 5.50 -14.91 -1.16
N LEU A 123 4.71 -15.92 -0.81
CA LEU A 123 3.82 -15.91 0.35
C LEU A 123 4.43 -16.77 1.45
N LEU A 124 4.50 -16.23 2.66
CA LEU A 124 4.88 -16.99 3.85
C LEU A 124 3.78 -16.80 4.87
N ASP A 125 2.92 -17.81 5.07
CA ASP A 125 1.94 -17.82 6.15
C ASP A 125 2.37 -18.83 7.23
N THR A 126 2.66 -18.35 8.44
CA THR A 126 3.10 -19.20 9.55
C THR A 126 1.98 -19.53 10.55
N GLY A 127 0.74 -19.08 10.34
CA GLY A 127 -0.35 -19.20 11.32
C GLY A 127 -1.40 -20.26 11.04
N LEU A 128 -0.99 -21.45 10.56
CA LEU A 128 -1.84 -22.65 10.58
C LEU A 128 -2.44 -22.93 11.97
#